data_AF-A0A067SB32-F1
#
_entry.id   AF-A0A067SB32-F1
#
_cell.length_a   1.000
_cell.length_b   1.000
_cell.length_c   1.000
_cell.angle_alpha   90.00
_cell.angle_beta   90.00
_cell.angle_gamma   90.00
#
_symmetry.space_group_name_H-M   'P 1'
#
loop_
_entity.id
_entity.type
_entity.pdbx_description
1 polymer ?
#
loop_
_entity_poly.entity_id
_entity_poly.type
_entity_poly.pdbx_seq_one_letter_code
_entity_poly.pdbx_strand_id
1 'polypeptide(L)'
;MFELTEALSGCSSKSAPGPDHIGWDHLKRFVKKSSVTAETFLRIANGCFQHSHWPSAFKESTSVIIPKPGKPSYATPKSFRPIVLLNTLGKLIEKMISNRIQFDAVKHDVFHPNQVGGVRQRSTEDAGLYLTHIVRAGWAKGLKTSVLAFDLAQFFPSINHDVLLAVLPKLGFPPNVVKFFASYLVGRHTRYAWNIFTSPPRSADVGVGQGSALSPVLSALCLVLIMRLFELHPDRCWLLSYVDDGTLIVQSKSLDTNCLLLKKAYKVIFELFTKFALHLEHDKSEIYHFDRSHSDYNPSIDLGFAPYTGATPLKPKPFWRYLGFFFDRKL
;
A
#
# COMPACT_ATOMS: atom_id res chain seq x y z
N MET A 1 -25.94 -8.61 -9.89
CA MET A 1 -25.62 -10.05 -10.05
C MET A 1 -24.23 -10.26 -10.61
N PHE A 2 -23.88 -9.67 -11.76
CA PHE A 2 -22.56 -9.81 -12.40
C PHE A 2 -21.37 -9.57 -11.46
N GLU A 3 -21.29 -8.39 -10.82
CA GLU A 3 -20.17 -8.05 -9.93
C GLU A 3 -19.98 -9.04 -8.77
N LEU A 4 -21.07 -9.59 -8.21
CA LEU A 4 -21.00 -10.58 -7.14
C LEU A 4 -20.40 -11.88 -7.67
N THR A 5 -20.87 -12.35 -8.83
CA THR A 5 -20.35 -13.58 -9.45
C THR A 5 -18.89 -13.43 -9.85
N GLU A 6 -18.51 -12.28 -10.41
CA GLU A 6 -17.13 -11.95 -10.77
C GLU A 6 -16.21 -11.89 -9.54
N ALA A 7 -16.63 -11.18 -8.48
CA ALA A 7 -15.86 -11.09 -7.24
C ALA A 7 -15.66 -12.47 -6.60
N LEU A 8 -16.70 -13.31 -6.60
CA LEU A 8 -16.71 -14.62 -5.95
C LEU A 8 -15.93 -15.69 -6.73
N SER A 9 -15.98 -15.68 -8.06
CA SER A 9 -15.36 -16.71 -8.91
C SER A 9 -13.84 -16.76 -8.71
N GLY A 10 -13.20 -15.58 -8.63
CA GLY A 10 -11.76 -15.43 -8.44
C GLY A 10 -11.25 -15.65 -7.00
N CYS A 11 -12.10 -16.00 -6.03
CA CYS A 11 -11.66 -16.28 -4.67
C CYS A 11 -11.19 -17.73 -4.50
N SER A 12 -10.15 -17.97 -3.70
CA SER A 12 -9.71 -19.34 -3.37
C SER A 12 -10.78 -20.10 -2.61
N SER A 13 -11.04 -21.35 -2.98
CA SER A 13 -11.96 -22.22 -2.23
C SER A 13 -11.34 -22.84 -0.96
N LYS A 14 -10.03 -22.63 -0.71
CA LYS A 14 -9.27 -23.31 0.35
C LYS A 14 -8.77 -22.38 1.47
N SER A 15 -9.07 -21.08 1.41
CA SER A 15 -8.59 -20.17 2.46
C SER A 15 -9.36 -20.39 3.76
N ALA A 16 -8.68 -20.18 4.89
CA ALA A 16 -9.30 -20.23 6.20
C ALA A 16 -10.49 -19.24 6.34
N PRO A 17 -11.59 -19.65 7.00
CA PRO A 17 -12.74 -18.78 7.25
C PRO A 17 -12.46 -17.79 8.39
N GLY A 18 -13.36 -16.82 8.54
CA GLY A 18 -13.38 -15.91 9.68
C GLY A 18 -14.01 -16.53 10.94
N PRO A 19 -14.39 -15.70 11.92
CA PRO A 19 -15.01 -16.15 13.18
C PRO A 19 -16.32 -16.92 13.02
N ASP A 20 -17.03 -16.75 11.90
CA ASP A 20 -18.29 -17.42 11.59
C ASP A 20 -18.12 -18.84 10.99
N HIS A 21 -16.88 -19.26 10.75
CA HIS A 21 -16.52 -20.53 10.11
C HIS A 21 -17.11 -20.71 8.69
N ILE A 22 -17.60 -19.64 8.07
CA ILE A 22 -18.08 -19.68 6.68
C ILE A 22 -16.91 -19.41 5.73
N GLY A 23 -16.55 -20.40 4.91
CA GLY A 23 -15.51 -20.29 3.88
C GLY A 23 -16.04 -19.83 2.52
N TRP A 24 -15.12 -19.58 1.59
CA TRP A 24 -15.48 -19.24 0.21
C TRP A 24 -16.18 -20.37 -0.54
N ASP A 25 -15.84 -21.62 -0.24
CA ASP A 25 -16.48 -22.78 -0.84
C ASP A 25 -17.97 -22.85 -0.45
N HIS A 26 -18.31 -22.51 0.79
CA HIS A 26 -19.69 -22.36 1.24
C HIS A 26 -20.42 -21.27 0.44
N LEU A 27 -19.85 -20.06 0.33
CA LEU A 27 -20.46 -18.97 -0.44
C LEU A 27 -20.69 -19.36 -1.91
N LYS A 28 -19.71 -20.01 -2.54
CA LYS A 28 -19.84 -20.52 -3.92
C LYS A 28 -20.97 -21.54 -4.06
N ARG A 29 -21.08 -22.49 -3.12
CA ARG A 29 -22.16 -23.48 -3.11
C ARG A 29 -23.53 -22.82 -2.92
N PHE A 30 -23.64 -21.85 -2.02
CA PHE A 30 -24.88 -21.13 -1.75
C PHE A 30 -25.37 -20.35 -2.98
N VAL A 31 -24.48 -19.57 -3.60
CA VAL A 31 -24.80 -18.78 -4.81
C VAL A 31 -25.12 -19.67 -6.00
N LYS A 32 -24.41 -20.80 -6.17
CA LYS A 32 -24.68 -21.77 -7.24
C LYS A 32 -26.03 -22.47 -7.06
N LYS A 33 -26.43 -22.76 -5.82
CA LYS A 33 -27.64 -23.54 -5.52
C LYS A 33 -28.92 -22.71 -5.53
N SER A 34 -28.86 -21.41 -5.23
CA SER A 34 -30.06 -20.58 -5.08
C SER A 34 -29.80 -19.13 -5.51
N SER A 35 -30.59 -18.65 -6.48
CA SER A 35 -30.62 -17.23 -6.89
C SER A 35 -31.06 -16.33 -5.73
N VAL A 36 -31.99 -16.78 -4.89
CA VAL A 36 -32.48 -16.05 -3.71
C VAL A 36 -31.36 -15.76 -2.73
N THR A 37 -30.42 -16.69 -2.54
CA THR A 37 -29.27 -16.45 -1.66
C THR A 37 -28.33 -15.39 -2.22
N ALA A 38 -28.08 -15.44 -3.54
CA ALA A 38 -27.28 -14.42 -4.21
C ALA A 38 -27.94 -13.04 -4.14
N GLU A 39 -29.26 -12.96 -4.33
CA GLU A 39 -30.04 -11.73 -4.14
C GLU A 39 -29.96 -11.22 -2.71
N THR A 40 -30.00 -12.12 -1.73
CA THR A 40 -29.87 -11.75 -0.31
C THR A 40 -28.49 -11.13 -0.02
N PHE A 41 -27.42 -11.72 -0.54
CA PHE A 41 -26.07 -11.13 -0.42
C PHE A 41 -25.97 -9.76 -1.08
N LEU A 42 -26.61 -9.58 -2.24
CA LEU A 42 -26.69 -8.26 -2.90
C LEU A 42 -27.49 -7.25 -2.08
N ARG A 43 -28.60 -7.66 -1.46
CA ARG A 43 -29.38 -6.78 -0.58
C ARG A 43 -28.56 -6.33 0.63
N ILE A 44 -27.76 -7.22 1.22
CA ILE A 44 -26.84 -6.87 2.30
C ILE A 44 -25.79 -5.87 1.80
N ALA A 45 -25.12 -6.16 0.67
CA ALA A 45 -24.11 -5.28 0.10
C ALA A 45 -24.66 -3.87 -0.22
N ASN A 46 -25.84 -3.81 -0.86
CA ASN A 46 -26.51 -2.55 -1.18
C ASN A 46 -26.98 -1.81 0.07
N GLY A 47 -27.51 -2.54 1.06
CA GLY A 47 -27.92 -1.99 2.35
C GLY A 47 -26.77 -1.30 3.07
N CYS A 48 -25.55 -1.85 3.00
CA CYS A 48 -24.37 -1.19 3.56
C CYS A 48 -24.17 0.24 3.01
N PHE A 49 -24.40 0.46 1.72
CA PHE A 49 -24.27 1.78 1.09
C PHE A 49 -25.48 2.67 1.32
N GLN A 50 -26.70 2.11 1.18
CA GLN A 50 -27.94 2.85 1.36
C GLN A 50 -28.04 3.44 2.77
N HIS A 51 -27.50 2.73 3.76
CA HIS A 51 -27.50 3.17 5.16
C HIS A 51 -26.16 3.73 5.63
N SER A 52 -25.17 3.86 4.75
CA SER A 52 -23.80 4.29 5.11
C SER A 52 -23.23 3.53 6.32
N HIS A 53 -23.48 2.23 6.39
CA HIS A 53 -23.22 1.40 7.56
C HIS A 53 -22.46 0.13 7.19
N TRP A 54 -21.44 -0.20 7.99
CA TRP A 54 -20.76 -1.49 7.93
C TRP A 54 -21.22 -2.36 9.10
N PRO A 55 -21.83 -3.54 8.85
CA PRO A 55 -22.35 -4.42 9.89
C PRO A 55 -21.30 -4.77 10.96
N SER A 56 -21.70 -4.76 12.23
CA SER A 56 -20.82 -5.12 13.36
C SER A 56 -20.24 -6.53 13.24
N ALA A 57 -21.02 -7.49 12.73
CA ALA A 57 -20.55 -8.85 12.46
C ALA A 57 -19.37 -8.91 11.46
N PHE A 58 -19.22 -7.90 10.60
CA PHE A 58 -18.11 -7.79 9.66
C PHE A 58 -16.92 -6.98 10.21
N LYS A 59 -17.05 -6.44 11.43
CA LYS A 59 -15.99 -5.73 12.16
C LYS A 59 -15.20 -6.64 13.10
N GLU A 60 -15.64 -7.89 13.26
CA GLU A 60 -14.96 -8.90 14.06
C GLU A 60 -13.96 -9.71 13.22
N SER A 61 -12.80 -9.99 13.81
CA SER A 61 -11.77 -10.80 13.18
C SER A 61 -11.03 -11.71 14.16
N THR A 62 -10.35 -12.72 13.62
CA THR A 62 -9.41 -13.55 14.37
C THR A 62 -8.01 -13.38 13.80
N SER A 63 -7.09 -12.79 14.57
CA SER A 63 -5.67 -12.69 14.24
C SER A 63 -4.94 -13.97 14.65
N VAL A 64 -4.70 -14.86 13.69
CA VAL A 64 -3.91 -16.08 13.91
C VAL A 64 -2.43 -15.73 13.86
N ILE A 65 -1.70 -16.02 14.93
CA ILE A 65 -0.26 -15.73 15.00
C ILE A 65 0.53 -16.91 14.45
N ILE A 66 1.32 -16.66 13.39
CA ILE A 66 2.10 -17.69 12.71
C ILE A 66 3.60 -17.37 12.80
N PRO A 67 4.47 -18.33 13.18
CA PRO A 67 5.92 -18.15 13.15
C PRO A 67 6.41 -17.89 11.73
N LYS A 68 7.29 -16.89 11.55
CA LYS A 68 8.00 -16.67 10.30
C LYS A 68 9.10 -17.73 10.17
N PRO A 69 9.15 -18.51 9.07
CA PRO A 69 10.15 -19.56 8.92
C PRO A 69 11.58 -19.02 8.96
N GLY A 70 12.52 -19.84 9.44
CA GLY A 70 13.95 -19.55 9.40
C GLY A 70 14.43 -18.41 10.31
N LYS A 71 13.66 -18.01 11.33
CA LYS A 71 14.12 -17.02 12.32
C LYS A 71 15.08 -17.65 13.33
N PRO A 72 16.21 -16.98 13.68
CA PRO A 72 17.20 -17.51 14.61
C PRO A 72 16.66 -17.63 16.05
N SER A 73 15.65 -16.82 16.39
CA SER A 73 14.95 -16.88 17.67
C SER A 73 13.50 -16.43 17.50
N TYR A 74 12.61 -17.03 18.29
CA TYR A 74 11.19 -16.67 18.39
C TYR A 74 10.86 -15.96 19.72
N ALA A 75 11.87 -15.42 20.40
CA ALA A 75 11.70 -14.65 21.64
C ALA A 75 11.14 -13.24 21.41
N THR A 76 11.05 -12.76 20.17
CA THR A 76 10.59 -11.40 19.86
C THR A 76 9.34 -11.41 18.96
N PRO A 77 8.41 -10.45 19.10
CA PRO A 77 7.23 -10.35 18.25
C PRO A 77 7.55 -10.26 16.74
N LYS A 78 8.70 -9.68 16.37
CA LYS A 78 9.15 -9.55 14.96
C LYS A 78 9.33 -10.91 14.27
N SER A 79 9.52 -12.00 15.03
CA SER A 79 9.64 -13.36 14.51
C SER A 79 8.31 -14.01 14.15
N PHE A 80 7.19 -13.34 14.41
CA PHE A 80 5.84 -13.79 14.05
C PHE A 80 5.22 -12.89 13.01
N ARG A 81 4.19 -13.42 12.33
CA ARG A 81 3.27 -12.64 11.51
C ARG A 81 1.83 -12.93 11.94
N PRO A 82 1.02 -11.91 12.24
CA PRO A 82 -0.41 -12.09 12.38
C PRO A 82 -1.05 -12.28 10.99
N ILE A 83 -1.99 -13.21 10.87
CA ILE A 83 -2.90 -13.34 9.74
C ILE A 83 -4.31 -13.04 10.24
N VAL A 84 -4.91 -11.98 9.71
CA VAL A 84 -6.26 -11.56 10.11
C VAL A 84 -7.30 -12.33 9.29
N LEU A 85 -8.12 -13.10 9.98
CA LEU A 85 -9.24 -13.84 9.41
C LEU A 85 -10.51 -13.02 9.59
N LEU A 86 -11.00 -12.46 8.49
CA LEU A 86 -12.25 -11.68 8.40
C LEU A 86 -13.43 -12.56 7.99
N ASN A 87 -14.64 -12.11 8.35
CA ASN A 87 -15.90 -12.67 7.86
C ASN A 87 -15.88 -12.80 6.32
N THR A 88 -16.25 -13.97 5.78
CA THR A 88 -16.10 -14.23 4.35
C THR A 88 -17.14 -13.52 3.49
N LEU A 89 -18.36 -13.33 3.97
CA LEU A 89 -19.34 -12.49 3.28
C LEU A 89 -18.90 -11.01 3.30
N GLY A 90 -18.38 -10.54 4.43
CA GLY A 90 -17.75 -9.23 4.54
C GLY A 90 -16.63 -9.04 3.50
N LYS A 91 -15.68 -9.98 3.42
CA LYS A 91 -14.61 -9.98 2.40
C LYS A 91 -15.14 -9.96 0.96
N LEU A 92 -16.23 -10.68 0.68
CA LEU A 92 -16.85 -10.66 -0.64
C LEU A 92 -17.36 -9.26 -0.99
N ILE A 93 -18.06 -8.62 -0.05
CA ILE A 93 -18.56 -7.26 -0.22
C ILE A 93 -17.40 -6.28 -0.36
N GLU A 94 -16.38 -6.34 0.51
CA GLU A 94 -15.16 -5.53 0.39
C GLU A 94 -14.52 -5.66 -0.99
N LYS A 95 -14.46 -6.88 -1.54
CA LYS A 95 -13.90 -7.13 -2.87
C LYS A 95 -14.75 -6.53 -3.98
N MET A 96 -16.07 -6.64 -3.93
CA MET A 96 -16.95 -5.97 -4.90
C MET A 96 -16.75 -4.45 -4.88
N ILE A 97 -16.66 -3.86 -3.68
CA ILE A 97 -16.44 -2.43 -3.50
C ILE A 97 -15.07 -2.01 -4.02
N SER A 98 -14.03 -2.76 -3.65
CA SER A 98 -12.66 -2.54 -4.10
C SER A 98 -12.56 -2.56 -5.62
N ASN A 99 -13.18 -3.55 -6.28
CA ASN A 99 -13.21 -3.65 -7.73
C ASN A 99 -13.89 -2.42 -8.38
N ARG A 100 -14.99 -1.94 -7.81
CA ARG A 100 -15.71 -0.77 -8.31
C ARG A 100 -14.90 0.50 -8.14
N ILE A 101 -14.36 0.75 -6.94
CA ILE A 101 -13.54 1.95 -6.67
C ILE A 101 -12.29 1.94 -7.56
N GLN A 102 -11.63 0.80 -7.72
CA GLN A 102 -10.48 0.67 -8.62
C GLN A 102 -10.85 1.04 -10.06
N PHE A 103 -11.98 0.54 -10.56
CA PHE A 103 -12.44 0.85 -11.91
C PHE A 103 -12.73 2.34 -12.07
N ASP A 104 -13.53 2.92 -11.17
CA ASP A 104 -13.91 4.34 -11.24
C ASP A 104 -12.70 5.26 -11.04
N ALA A 105 -11.82 4.94 -10.10
CA ALA A 105 -10.63 5.73 -9.80
C ALA A 105 -9.61 5.74 -10.94
N VAL A 106 -9.48 4.61 -11.68
CA VAL A 106 -8.67 4.58 -12.91
C VAL A 106 -9.37 5.35 -14.03
N LYS A 107 -10.68 5.13 -14.23
CA LYS A 107 -11.46 5.79 -15.28
C LYS A 107 -11.47 7.32 -15.16
N HIS A 108 -11.45 7.83 -13.94
CA HIS A 108 -11.53 9.26 -13.64
C HIS A 108 -10.18 9.88 -13.22
N ASP A 109 -9.06 9.19 -13.48
CA ASP A 109 -7.70 9.66 -13.17
C ASP A 109 -7.54 10.14 -11.71
N VAL A 110 -8.22 9.46 -10.79
CA VAL A 110 -8.13 9.74 -9.35
C VAL A 110 -6.76 9.33 -8.84
N PHE A 111 -6.30 8.12 -9.20
CA PHE A 111 -4.96 7.68 -8.83
C PHE A 111 -3.88 8.45 -9.57
N HIS A 112 -2.80 8.75 -8.86
CA HIS A 112 -1.66 9.42 -9.46
C HIS A 112 -1.02 8.53 -10.55
N PRO A 113 -0.56 9.07 -11.70
CA PRO A 113 0.05 8.26 -12.76
C PRO A 113 1.26 7.44 -12.30
N ASN A 114 2.10 8.03 -11.44
CA ASN A 114 3.28 7.37 -10.87
C ASN A 114 2.99 6.45 -9.67
N GLN A 115 1.72 6.20 -9.34
CA GLN A 115 1.33 5.27 -8.28
C GLN A 115 1.05 3.89 -8.87
N VAL A 116 2.06 3.02 -8.85
CA VAL A 116 2.02 1.74 -9.54
C VAL A 116 1.48 0.63 -8.65
N GLY A 117 1.72 0.71 -7.33
CA GLY A 117 1.29 -0.31 -6.38
C GLY A 117 -0.13 -0.10 -5.87
N GLY A 118 -0.87 -1.21 -5.69
CA GLY A 118 -2.23 -1.17 -5.16
C GLY A 118 -3.28 -0.59 -6.10
N VAL A 119 -2.92 -0.35 -7.37
CA VAL A 119 -3.81 0.17 -8.42
C VAL A 119 -4.07 -0.93 -9.46
N ARG A 120 -5.32 -1.06 -9.92
CA ARG A 120 -5.70 -2.07 -10.91
C ARG A 120 -4.93 -1.87 -12.22
N GLN A 121 -4.53 -2.98 -12.85
CA GLN A 121 -3.78 -3.00 -14.12
C GLN A 121 -2.41 -2.30 -14.07
N ARG A 122 -1.79 -2.25 -12.89
CA ARG A 122 -0.40 -1.81 -12.71
C ARG A 122 0.36 -2.87 -11.92
N SER A 123 1.61 -3.12 -12.27
CA SER A 123 2.42 -4.17 -11.67
C SER A 123 3.85 -3.73 -11.32
N THR A 124 4.59 -4.62 -10.66
CA THR A 124 6.02 -4.40 -10.37
C THR A 124 6.83 -4.26 -11.67
N GLU A 125 6.47 -4.99 -12.72
CA GLU A 125 7.07 -4.88 -14.05
C GLU A 125 6.90 -3.48 -14.63
N ASP A 126 5.71 -2.88 -14.51
CA ASP A 126 5.46 -1.51 -14.99
C ASP A 126 6.37 -0.49 -14.28
N ALA A 127 6.54 -0.64 -12.97
CA ALA A 127 7.43 0.23 -12.19
C ALA A 127 8.91 0.10 -12.64
N GLY A 128 9.36 -1.13 -12.90
CA GLY A 128 10.71 -1.41 -13.41
C GLY A 128 10.93 -0.89 -14.83
N LEU A 129 9.96 -1.07 -15.72
CA LEU A 129 9.98 -0.56 -17.09
C LEU A 129 10.00 0.97 -17.12
N TYR A 130 9.16 1.61 -16.29
CA TYR A 130 9.10 3.06 -16.19
C TYR A 130 10.42 3.66 -15.72
N LEU A 131 11.03 3.09 -14.67
CA LEU A 131 12.35 3.49 -14.20
C LEU A 131 13.42 3.31 -15.30
N THR A 132 13.45 2.15 -15.94
CA THR A 132 14.38 1.83 -17.03
C THR A 132 14.25 2.85 -18.17
N HIS A 133 13.02 3.21 -18.52
CA HIS A 133 12.73 4.20 -19.54
C HIS A 133 13.27 5.58 -19.15
N ILE A 134 13.00 6.06 -17.93
CA ILE A 134 13.55 7.33 -17.42
C ILE A 134 15.07 7.33 -17.53
N VAL A 135 15.73 6.28 -17.03
CA VAL A 135 17.20 6.18 -17.02
C VAL A 135 17.76 6.25 -18.45
N ARG A 136 17.21 5.46 -19.39
CA ARG A 136 17.65 5.45 -20.79
C ARG A 136 17.40 6.79 -21.50
N ALA A 137 16.25 7.42 -21.23
CA ALA A 137 15.93 8.74 -21.78
C ALA A 137 16.88 9.83 -21.24
N GLY A 138 17.30 9.73 -19.98
CA GLY A 138 18.32 10.60 -19.39
C GLY A 138 19.67 10.42 -20.07
N TRP A 139 20.11 9.18 -20.25
CA TRP A 139 21.36 8.87 -20.95
C TRP A 139 21.40 9.37 -22.40
N ALA A 140 20.28 9.29 -23.13
CA ALA A 140 20.18 9.84 -24.48
C ALA A 140 20.40 11.36 -24.51
N LYS A 141 20.14 12.05 -23.40
CA LYS A 141 20.37 13.50 -23.20
C LYS A 141 21.73 13.80 -22.55
N GLY A 142 22.60 12.80 -22.38
CA GLY A 142 23.87 12.94 -21.68
C GLY A 142 23.74 13.21 -20.18
N LEU A 143 22.60 12.87 -19.57
CA LEU A 143 22.35 13.04 -18.14
C LEU A 143 22.67 11.76 -17.36
N LYS A 144 22.98 11.94 -16.08
CA LYS A 144 23.08 10.87 -15.08
C LYS A 144 21.78 10.82 -14.29
N THR A 145 21.30 9.61 -13.99
CA THR A 145 20.08 9.42 -13.18
C THR A 145 20.48 8.98 -11.78
N SER A 146 19.78 9.46 -10.76
CA SER A 146 19.98 8.98 -9.40
C SER A 146 18.65 8.79 -8.72
N VAL A 147 18.62 7.80 -7.84
CA VAL A 147 17.43 7.29 -7.21
C VAL A 147 17.66 7.23 -5.71
N LEU A 148 16.67 7.70 -4.95
CA LEU A 148 16.57 7.48 -3.52
C LEU A 148 15.29 6.70 -3.24
N ALA A 149 15.45 5.42 -2.90
CA ALA A 149 14.36 4.56 -2.45
C ALA A 149 14.15 4.73 -0.95
N PHE A 150 12.90 4.69 -0.51
CA PHE A 150 12.49 4.80 0.88
C PHE A 150 11.30 3.87 1.15
N ASP A 151 11.12 3.50 2.41
CA ASP A 151 10.03 2.62 2.86
C ASP A 151 9.16 3.35 3.91
N LEU A 152 7.86 3.05 3.94
CA LEU A 152 6.95 3.59 4.95
C LEU A 152 6.79 2.64 6.12
N ALA A 153 7.12 3.11 7.32
CA ALA A 153 7.07 2.32 8.53
C ALA A 153 5.62 1.90 8.86
N GLN A 154 5.39 0.59 8.93
CA GLN A 154 4.08 0.00 9.28
C GLN A 154 2.93 0.59 8.46
N PHE A 155 3.12 0.77 7.15
CA PHE A 155 2.24 1.58 6.30
C PHE A 155 0.73 1.33 6.50
N PHE A 156 0.26 0.09 6.38
CA PHE A 156 -1.17 -0.22 6.54
C PHE A 156 -1.70 0.12 7.94
N PRO A 157 -1.08 -0.33 9.06
CA PRO A 157 -1.42 0.13 10.41
C PRO A 157 -1.35 1.64 10.63
N SER A 158 -0.46 2.34 9.92
CA SER A 158 -0.19 3.77 10.11
C SER A 158 -1.20 4.69 9.40
N ILE A 159 -2.10 4.15 8.55
CA ILE A 159 -3.13 4.97 7.90
C ILE A 159 -4.08 5.58 8.95
N ASN A 160 -3.97 6.88 9.17
CA ASN A 160 -4.85 7.60 10.08
C ASN A 160 -6.26 7.72 9.48
N HIS A 161 -7.29 7.34 10.26
CA HIS A 161 -8.68 7.34 9.80
C HIS A 161 -9.21 8.74 9.54
N ASP A 162 -8.90 9.71 10.40
CA ASP A 162 -9.36 11.10 10.23
C ASP A 162 -8.75 11.72 8.98
N VAL A 163 -7.46 11.49 8.73
CA VAL A 163 -6.79 11.92 7.50
C VAL A 163 -7.45 11.28 6.28
N LEU A 164 -7.65 9.97 6.28
CA LEU A 164 -8.31 9.26 5.18
C LEU A 164 -9.72 9.81 4.92
N LEU A 165 -10.53 10.02 5.96
CA LEU A 165 -11.88 10.56 5.85
C LEU A 165 -11.91 12.03 5.39
N ALA A 166 -10.86 12.80 5.69
CA ALA A 166 -10.69 14.16 5.16
C ALA A 166 -10.21 14.17 3.70
N VAL A 167 -9.44 13.15 3.28
CA VAL A 167 -8.97 12.99 1.89
C VAL A 167 -10.11 12.66 0.94
N LEU A 168 -11.01 11.73 1.32
CA LEU A 168 -12.05 11.23 0.41
C LEU A 168 -12.94 12.33 -0.23
N PRO A 169 -13.48 13.32 0.52
CA PRO A 169 -14.21 14.44 -0.09
C PRO A 169 -13.38 15.24 -1.10
N LYS A 170 -12.07 15.42 -0.85
CA LYS A 170 -11.16 16.15 -1.75
C LYS A 170 -10.91 15.40 -3.05
N LEU A 171 -11.07 14.09 -3.04
CA LEU A 171 -11.03 13.23 -4.22
C LEU A 171 -12.39 13.10 -4.93
N GLY A 172 -13.42 13.81 -4.46
CA GLY A 172 -14.75 13.83 -5.09
C GLY A 172 -15.70 12.74 -4.61
N PHE A 173 -15.38 12.00 -3.54
CA PHE A 173 -16.30 11.00 -3.00
C PHE A 173 -17.51 11.67 -2.33
N PRO A 174 -18.74 11.17 -2.58
CA PRO A 174 -19.94 11.78 -2.03
C PRO A 174 -20.07 11.52 -0.51
N PRO A 175 -20.79 12.39 0.24
CA PRO A 175 -20.86 12.29 1.70
C PRO A 175 -21.35 10.95 2.25
N ASN A 176 -22.26 10.27 1.55
CA ASN A 176 -22.76 8.96 1.96
C ASN A 176 -21.67 7.87 1.89
N VAL A 177 -20.76 7.94 0.92
CA VAL A 177 -19.61 7.02 0.82
C VAL A 177 -18.57 7.33 1.89
N VAL A 178 -18.35 8.60 2.21
CA VAL A 178 -17.46 9.00 3.32
C VAL A 178 -18.01 8.49 4.66
N LYS A 179 -19.31 8.65 4.92
CA LYS A 179 -19.99 8.10 6.11
C LYS A 179 -19.90 6.57 6.16
N PHE A 180 -20.06 5.90 5.01
CA PHE A 180 -19.86 4.46 4.91
C PHE A 180 -18.45 4.06 5.36
N PHE A 181 -17.41 4.73 4.87
CA PHE A 181 -16.03 4.45 5.28
C PHE A 181 -15.76 4.76 6.75
N ALA A 182 -16.36 5.83 7.29
CA ALA A 182 -16.29 6.12 8.73
C ALA A 182 -16.88 4.96 9.55
N SER A 183 -18.03 4.43 9.12
CA SER A 183 -18.60 3.23 9.75
C SER A 183 -17.76 1.98 9.53
N TYR A 184 -17.05 1.84 8.42
CA TYR A 184 -16.25 0.66 8.08
C TYR A 184 -14.94 0.56 8.89
N LEU A 185 -14.31 1.70 9.14
CA LEU A 185 -12.98 1.81 9.75
C LEU A 185 -13.00 1.64 11.27
N VAL A 186 -14.08 2.07 11.94
CA VAL A 186 -14.16 2.19 13.41
C VAL A 186 -15.05 1.09 14.02
N GLY A 187 -14.77 0.69 15.26
CA GLY A 187 -15.47 -0.36 16.00
C GLY A 187 -15.01 -1.77 15.63
N ARG A 188 -13.80 -1.91 15.11
CA ARG A 188 -13.19 -3.18 14.72
C ARG A 188 -12.57 -3.84 15.95
N HIS A 189 -12.80 -5.15 16.04
CA HIS A 189 -12.30 -5.95 17.16
C HIS A 189 -11.62 -7.20 16.61
N THR A 190 -10.46 -7.54 17.18
CA THR A 190 -9.76 -8.78 16.87
C THR A 190 -9.54 -9.61 18.12
N ARG A 191 -9.66 -10.93 17.97
CA ARG A 191 -9.18 -11.92 18.94
C ARG A 191 -7.87 -12.50 18.43
N TYR A 192 -6.88 -12.65 19.31
CA TYR A 192 -5.64 -13.30 18.95
C TYR A 192 -5.75 -14.80 19.20
N ALA A 193 -5.48 -15.59 18.17
CA ALA A 193 -5.45 -17.05 18.24
C ALA A 193 -4.01 -17.55 18.17
N TRP A 194 -3.65 -18.39 19.12
CA TRP A 194 -2.36 -19.07 19.21
C TRP A 194 -2.58 -20.53 19.64
N ASN A 195 -2.30 -21.47 18.74
CA ASN A 195 -2.60 -22.90 18.93
C ASN A 195 -4.07 -23.08 19.37
N ILE A 196 -4.31 -23.65 20.56
CA ILE A 196 -5.64 -23.88 21.14
C ILE A 196 -6.16 -22.69 21.96
N PHE A 197 -5.36 -21.64 22.14
CA PHE A 197 -5.70 -20.49 22.97
C PHE A 197 -6.23 -19.34 22.12
N THR A 198 -7.25 -18.66 22.65
CA THR A 198 -7.82 -17.45 22.06
C THR A 198 -7.91 -16.37 23.12
N SER A 199 -7.47 -15.16 22.81
CA SER A 199 -7.57 -14.02 23.72
C SER A 199 -9.00 -13.50 23.83
N PRO A 200 -9.31 -12.70 24.88
CA PRO A 200 -10.43 -11.76 24.83
C PRO A 200 -10.32 -10.82 23.61
N PRO A 201 -11.43 -10.23 23.14
CA PRO A 201 -11.41 -9.26 22.05
C PRO A 201 -10.60 -8.02 22.42
N ARG A 202 -9.87 -7.48 21.45
CA ARG A 202 -9.10 -6.24 21.53
C ARG A 202 -9.55 -5.29 20.43
N SER A 203 -9.61 -4.00 20.71
CA SER A 203 -9.86 -2.98 19.67
C SER A 203 -8.75 -3.06 18.61
N ALA A 204 -9.17 -2.92 17.36
CA ALA A 204 -8.33 -2.93 16.17
C ALA A 204 -8.62 -1.73 15.26
N ASP A 205 -8.99 -0.59 15.88
CA ASP A 205 -9.31 0.67 15.21
C ASP A 205 -8.04 1.44 14.80
N VAL A 206 -7.13 0.77 14.10
CA VAL A 206 -5.88 1.35 13.62
C VAL A 206 -5.65 0.95 12.18
N GLY A 207 -5.26 1.93 11.36
CA GLY A 207 -4.88 1.68 9.98
C GLY A 207 -6.01 1.11 9.12
N VAL A 208 -5.61 0.46 8.04
CA VAL A 208 -6.50 -0.39 7.25
C VAL A 208 -6.14 -1.87 7.46
N GLY A 209 -7.14 -2.72 7.59
CA GLY A 209 -6.95 -4.11 8.02
C GLY A 209 -6.14 -4.94 7.03
N GLN A 210 -5.07 -5.59 7.47
CA GLN A 210 -4.32 -6.53 6.64
C GLN A 210 -5.24 -7.69 6.20
N GLY A 211 -5.24 -8.02 4.90
CA GLY A 211 -6.10 -9.09 4.35
C GLY A 211 -7.50 -8.63 3.91
N SER A 212 -7.85 -7.36 4.11
CA SER A 212 -9.02 -6.74 3.47
C SER A 212 -8.72 -6.37 2.03
N ALA A 213 -9.70 -6.57 1.14
CA ALA A 213 -9.61 -6.15 -0.26
C ALA A 213 -9.67 -4.61 -0.42
N LEU A 214 -10.18 -3.89 0.57
CA LEU A 214 -10.26 -2.42 0.55
C LEU A 214 -8.95 -1.75 1.00
N SER A 215 -8.12 -2.44 1.77
CA SER A 215 -6.91 -1.84 2.35
C SER A 215 -5.95 -1.28 1.29
N PRO A 216 -5.59 -2.01 0.22
CA PRO A 216 -4.72 -1.45 -0.82
C PRO A 216 -5.31 -0.20 -1.48
N VAL A 217 -6.62 -0.18 -1.73
CA VAL A 217 -7.32 0.93 -2.39
C VAL A 217 -7.37 2.16 -1.49
N LEU A 218 -7.74 2.00 -0.22
CA LEU A 218 -7.82 3.10 0.74
C LEU A 218 -6.44 3.70 1.03
N SER A 219 -5.44 2.85 1.20
CA SER A 219 -4.04 3.28 1.31
C SER A 219 -3.61 4.04 0.06
N ALA A 220 -3.97 3.55 -1.13
CA ALA A 220 -3.62 4.23 -2.37
C ALA A 220 -4.26 5.62 -2.47
N LEU A 221 -5.56 5.75 -2.16
CA LEU A 221 -6.27 7.03 -2.13
C LEU A 221 -5.66 8.02 -1.14
N CYS A 222 -5.18 7.56 0.02
CA CYS A 222 -4.47 8.41 0.98
C CYS A 222 -3.17 8.99 0.38
N LEU A 223 -2.38 8.15 -0.29
CA LEU A 223 -1.13 8.55 -0.92
C LEU A 223 -1.32 9.54 -2.10
N VAL A 224 -2.45 9.48 -2.81
CA VAL A 224 -2.71 10.36 -3.97
C VAL A 224 -2.49 11.83 -3.62
N LEU A 225 -3.01 12.32 -2.49
CA LEU A 225 -2.84 13.72 -2.11
C LEU A 225 -1.39 14.07 -1.80
N ILE A 226 -0.66 13.18 -1.13
CA ILE A 226 0.77 13.37 -0.84
C ILE A 226 1.56 13.50 -2.15
N MET A 227 1.29 12.61 -3.12
CA MET A 227 1.96 12.63 -4.42
C MET A 227 1.63 13.91 -5.20
N ARG A 228 0.35 14.31 -5.27
CA ARG A 228 -0.06 15.57 -5.94
C ARG A 228 0.54 16.81 -5.28
N LEU A 229 0.65 16.84 -3.95
CA LEU A 229 1.31 17.94 -3.24
C LEU A 229 2.82 17.97 -3.51
N PHE A 230 3.46 16.81 -3.63
CA PHE A 230 4.86 16.71 -4.00
C PHE A 230 5.12 17.25 -5.41
N GLU A 231 4.22 17.05 -6.38
CA GLU A 231 4.36 17.59 -7.74
C GLU A 231 4.37 19.12 -7.81
N LEU A 232 3.86 19.82 -6.79
CA LEU A 232 3.94 21.28 -6.69
C LEU A 232 5.36 21.77 -6.36
N HIS A 233 6.27 20.87 -5.99
CA HIS A 233 7.65 21.21 -5.72
C HIS A 233 8.39 21.59 -7.03
N PRO A 234 9.13 22.72 -7.05
CA PRO A 234 9.66 23.29 -8.30
C PRO A 234 10.81 22.50 -8.93
N ASP A 235 11.56 21.73 -8.14
CA ASP A 235 12.69 20.97 -8.67
C ASP A 235 12.21 19.75 -9.49
N ARG A 236 12.89 19.47 -10.61
CA ARG A 236 12.62 18.30 -11.46
C ARG A 236 12.97 16.99 -10.73
N CYS A 237 12.02 16.49 -9.95
CA CYS A 237 12.08 15.20 -9.27
C CYS A 237 10.79 14.43 -9.52
N TRP A 238 10.92 13.15 -9.88
CA TRP A 238 9.79 12.25 -9.99
C TRP A 238 9.66 11.44 -8.71
N LEU A 239 8.43 11.33 -8.20
CA LEU A 239 8.06 10.39 -7.14
C LEU A 239 7.28 9.23 -7.76
N LEU A 240 7.84 8.02 -7.65
CA LEU A 240 7.13 6.77 -7.89
C LEU A 240 6.74 6.14 -6.56
N SER A 241 5.57 5.51 -6.52
CA SER A 241 5.10 4.76 -5.35
C SER A 241 4.59 3.39 -5.75
N TYR A 242 5.01 2.38 -5.01
CA TYR A 242 4.46 1.04 -5.04
C TYR A 242 4.03 0.64 -3.62
N VAL A 243 2.78 0.93 -3.26
CA VAL A 243 2.27 0.71 -1.89
C VAL A 243 3.14 1.47 -0.87
N ASP A 244 3.89 0.76 -0.02
CA ASP A 244 4.78 1.29 1.00
C ASP A 244 6.18 1.66 0.48
N ASP A 245 6.58 1.10 -0.66
CA ASP A 245 7.84 1.43 -1.33
C ASP A 245 7.71 2.74 -2.12
N GLY A 246 8.56 3.71 -1.82
CA GLY A 246 8.64 4.99 -2.53
C GLY A 246 10.00 5.22 -3.17
N THR A 247 10.01 5.89 -4.32
CA THR A 247 11.24 6.11 -5.11
C THR A 247 11.27 7.54 -5.63
N LEU A 248 12.24 8.33 -5.16
CA LEU A 248 12.56 9.64 -5.72
C LEU A 248 13.59 9.49 -6.83
N ILE A 249 13.36 10.14 -7.97
CA ILE A 249 14.24 10.07 -9.14
C ILE A 249 14.58 11.48 -9.59
N VAL A 250 15.86 11.72 -9.86
CA VAL A 250 16.36 13.00 -10.42
C VAL A 250 17.34 12.75 -11.55
N GLN A 251 17.47 13.74 -12.43
CA GLN A 251 18.40 13.72 -13.56
C GLN A 251 19.12 15.06 -13.73
N SER A 252 20.43 15.00 -13.90
CA SER A 252 21.25 16.16 -14.22
C SER A 252 22.58 15.72 -14.85
N LYS A 253 23.48 16.66 -15.13
CA LYS A 253 24.80 16.35 -15.70
C LYS A 253 25.80 15.78 -14.66
N SER A 254 25.53 15.95 -13.36
CA SER A 254 26.44 15.54 -12.28
C SER A 254 25.73 14.73 -11.18
N LEU A 255 26.44 13.76 -10.61
CA LEU A 255 25.93 13.00 -9.46
C LEU A 255 25.81 13.89 -8.21
N ASP A 256 26.67 14.90 -8.05
CA ASP A 256 26.61 15.83 -6.90
C ASP A 256 25.36 16.69 -6.94
N THR A 257 25.01 17.20 -8.13
CA THR A 257 23.76 17.93 -8.34
C THR A 257 22.55 17.03 -8.06
N ASN A 258 22.60 15.77 -8.50
CA ASN A 258 21.56 14.80 -8.19
C ASN A 258 21.43 14.56 -6.67
N CYS A 259 22.53 14.39 -5.94
CA CYS A 259 22.51 14.23 -4.48
C CYS A 259 21.87 15.44 -3.78
N LEU A 260 22.17 16.66 -4.23
CA LEU A 260 21.55 17.87 -3.70
C LEU A 260 20.03 17.90 -3.95
N LEU A 261 19.60 17.58 -5.17
CA LEU A 261 18.18 17.54 -5.54
C LEU A 261 17.43 16.46 -4.76
N LEU A 262 18.00 15.26 -4.61
CA LEU A 262 17.41 14.16 -3.82
C LEU A 262 17.29 14.54 -2.35
N LYS A 263 18.30 15.22 -1.77
CA LYS A 263 18.23 15.68 -0.37
C LYS A 263 17.08 16.67 -0.16
N LYS A 264 16.90 17.62 -1.08
CA LYS A 264 15.78 18.57 -1.05
C LYS A 264 14.44 17.86 -1.21
N ALA A 265 14.31 16.99 -2.20
CA ALA A 265 13.09 16.22 -2.46
C ALA A 265 12.73 15.31 -1.26
N TYR A 266 13.73 14.67 -0.65
CA TYR A 266 13.55 13.84 0.54
C TYR A 266 13.01 14.64 1.72
N LYS A 267 13.53 15.86 1.95
CA LYS A 267 13.00 16.76 2.98
C LYS A 267 11.51 17.04 2.78
N VAL A 268 11.11 17.32 1.54
CA VAL A 268 9.72 17.63 1.19
C VAL A 268 8.81 16.43 1.45
N ILE A 269 9.19 15.23 0.99
CA ILE A 269 8.39 14.04 1.28
C ILE A 269 8.36 13.73 2.78
N PHE A 270 9.46 13.91 3.50
CA PHE A 270 9.51 13.69 4.94
C PHE A 270 8.50 14.59 5.67
N GLU A 271 8.46 15.88 5.33
CA GLU A 271 7.49 16.83 5.89
C GLU A 271 6.05 16.50 5.49
N LEU A 272 5.82 16.12 4.22
CA LEU A 272 4.49 15.73 3.73
C LEU A 272 3.99 14.47 4.43
N PHE A 273 4.77 13.39 4.45
CA PHE A 273 4.38 12.15 5.14
C PHE A 273 4.12 12.40 6.62
N THR A 274 4.97 13.17 7.30
CA THR A 274 4.77 13.53 8.72
C THR A 274 3.44 14.28 8.93
N LYS A 275 3.08 15.23 8.05
CA LYS A 275 1.78 15.94 8.11
C LYS A 275 0.57 15.02 7.95
N PHE A 276 0.74 13.91 7.23
CA PHE A 276 -0.28 12.87 7.04
C PHE A 276 -0.19 11.75 8.09
N ALA A 277 0.59 11.95 9.17
CA ALA A 277 0.84 10.98 10.25
C ALA A 277 1.49 9.66 9.78
N LEU A 278 2.24 9.72 8.68
CA LEU A 278 3.02 8.61 8.13
C LEU A 278 4.51 8.84 8.42
N HIS A 279 5.23 7.74 8.64
CA HIS A 279 6.64 7.78 9.03
C HIS A 279 7.49 7.05 7.99
N LEU A 280 8.60 7.67 7.60
CA LEU A 280 9.60 7.04 6.72
C LEU A 280 10.53 6.17 7.56
N GLU A 281 10.76 4.92 7.13
CA GLU A 281 11.72 4.02 7.76
C GLU A 281 13.12 4.31 7.21
N HIS A 282 13.78 5.30 7.82
CA HIS A 282 15.05 5.84 7.32
C HIS A 282 16.14 4.78 7.13
N ASP A 283 16.24 3.82 8.05
CA ASP A 283 17.23 2.74 8.03
C ASP A 283 17.13 1.81 6.81
N LYS A 284 15.98 1.83 6.12
CA LYS A 284 15.73 1.08 4.89
C LYS A 284 15.89 1.91 3.62
N SER A 285 16.20 3.21 3.76
CA SER A 285 16.41 4.06 2.59
C SER A 285 17.68 3.65 1.85
N GLU A 286 17.64 3.67 0.52
CA GLU A 286 18.75 3.25 -0.33
C GLU A 286 18.99 4.29 -1.43
N ILE A 287 20.26 4.59 -1.70
CA ILE A 287 20.66 5.46 -2.81
C ILE A 287 21.24 4.61 -3.94
N TYR A 288 20.93 4.97 -5.18
CA TYR A 288 21.50 4.35 -6.38
C TYR A 288 21.76 5.37 -7.48
N HIS A 289 22.85 5.19 -8.23
CA HIS A 289 23.23 6.07 -9.32
C HIS A 289 23.35 5.26 -10.62
N PHE A 290 22.64 5.68 -11.65
CA PHE A 290 22.76 5.14 -13.01
C PHE A 290 23.65 6.06 -13.84
N ASP A 291 24.86 5.60 -14.11
CA ASP A 291 25.89 6.37 -14.79
C ASP A 291 26.74 5.46 -15.68
N ARG A 292 26.76 5.73 -16.99
CA ARG A 292 27.53 4.96 -17.96
C ARG A 292 28.99 5.37 -18.06
N SER A 293 29.42 6.42 -17.35
CA SER A 293 30.82 6.81 -17.33
C SER A 293 31.69 5.69 -16.73
N HIS A 294 32.93 5.57 -17.20
CA HIS A 294 33.92 4.64 -16.64
C HIS A 294 34.51 5.14 -15.31
N SER A 295 33.87 6.11 -14.66
CA SER A 295 34.34 6.70 -13.42
C SER A 295 33.93 5.82 -12.23
N ASP A 296 34.87 5.56 -11.32
CA ASP A 296 34.57 4.93 -10.03
C ASP A 296 33.88 5.89 -9.05
N TYR A 297 33.66 7.15 -9.44
CA TYR A 297 32.97 8.13 -8.61
C TYR A 297 31.51 7.72 -8.39
N ASN A 298 31.16 7.48 -7.12
CA ASN A 298 29.85 7.00 -6.68
C ASN A 298 29.51 7.65 -5.31
N PRO A 299 29.05 8.91 -5.30
CA PRO A 299 28.96 9.71 -4.08
C PRO A 299 27.89 9.17 -3.12
N SER A 300 28.18 9.23 -1.82
CA SER A 300 27.19 9.00 -0.76
C SER A 300 26.32 10.23 -0.53
N ILE A 301 25.12 10.03 0.01
CA ILE A 301 24.20 11.11 0.37
C ILE A 301 23.95 11.15 1.87
N ASP A 302 24.17 12.31 2.48
CA ASP A 302 23.72 12.60 3.84
C ASP A 302 22.41 13.38 3.77
N LEU A 303 21.32 12.74 4.21
CA LEU A 303 19.99 13.34 4.20
C LEU A 303 19.81 14.37 5.32
N GLY A 304 20.52 14.27 6.45
CA GLY A 304 20.50 15.27 7.53
C GLY A 304 19.21 15.38 8.36
N PHE A 305 18.20 14.52 8.12
CA PHE A 305 16.90 14.58 8.81
C PHE A 305 16.67 13.45 9.83
N ALA A 306 17.69 12.64 10.11
CA ALA A 306 17.61 11.54 11.06
C ALA A 306 18.87 11.47 11.95
N PRO A 307 19.04 12.36 12.95
CA PRO A 307 20.24 12.36 13.79
C PRO A 307 20.38 11.12 14.69
N TYR A 308 19.38 10.22 14.73
CA TYR A 308 19.33 9.13 15.72
C TYR A 308 18.91 7.76 15.16
N THR A 309 18.76 7.61 13.85
CA THR A 309 18.36 6.33 13.21
C THR A 309 19.13 6.14 11.91
N GLY A 310 20.10 5.21 11.89
CA GLY A 310 20.59 4.61 10.64
C GLY A 310 22.00 4.96 10.15
N ALA A 311 22.39 4.26 9.08
CA ALA A 311 23.67 4.39 8.39
C ALA A 311 23.72 5.67 7.53
N THR A 312 23.90 6.81 8.16
CA THR A 312 24.22 8.07 7.49
C THR A 312 25.75 8.22 7.37
N PRO A 313 26.32 8.59 6.21
CA PRO A 313 25.66 8.84 4.94
C PRO A 313 25.23 7.53 4.25
N LEU A 314 24.12 7.58 3.50
CA LEU A 314 23.67 6.47 2.65
C LEU A 314 24.71 6.24 1.55
N LYS A 315 25.25 5.03 1.49
CA LYS A 315 26.25 4.63 0.50
C LYS A 315 25.58 3.88 -0.66
N PRO A 316 25.87 4.21 -1.92
CA PRO A 316 25.31 3.49 -3.04
C PRO A 316 25.80 2.05 -3.06
N LYS A 317 24.89 1.11 -3.35
CA LYS A 317 25.21 -0.31 -3.47
C LYS A 317 25.74 -0.64 -4.87
N PRO A 318 26.48 -1.74 -5.06
CA PRO A 318 26.88 -2.20 -6.40
C PRO A 318 25.68 -2.61 -7.26
N PHE A 319 24.74 -3.33 -6.65
CA PHE A 319 23.48 -3.75 -7.25
C PHE A 319 22.32 -3.24 -6.40
N TRP A 320 21.23 -2.86 -7.04
CA TRP A 320 20.01 -2.45 -6.35
C TRP A 320 18.88 -3.44 -6.63
N ARG A 321 18.28 -3.96 -5.56
CA ARG A 321 17.09 -4.81 -5.66
C ARG A 321 15.85 -3.94 -5.54
N TYR A 322 15.15 -3.71 -6.64
CA TYR A 322 13.94 -2.90 -6.69
C TYR A 322 12.75 -3.75 -7.10
N LEU A 323 11.76 -3.91 -6.20
CA LEU A 323 10.50 -4.62 -6.45
C LEU A 323 10.66 -6.04 -7.05
N GLY A 324 11.75 -6.74 -6.72
CA GLY A 324 12.06 -8.08 -7.23
C GLY A 324 13.06 -8.14 -8.39
N PHE A 325 13.38 -7.00 -9.01
CA PHE A 325 14.39 -6.88 -10.06
C PHE A 325 15.75 -6.48 -9.47
N PHE A 326 16.82 -6.86 -10.15
CA PHE A 326 18.17 -6.39 -9.84
C PHE A 326 18.64 -5.45 -10.94
N PHE A 327 19.08 -4.27 -10.54
CA PHE A 327 19.67 -3.26 -11.41
C PHE A 327 21.16 -3.14 -11.13
N ASP A 328 21.94 -3.00 -12.20
CA ASP A 328 23.32 -2.54 -12.12
C ASP A 328 23.45 -1.06 -12.54
N ARG A 329 24.66 -0.50 -12.41
CA ARG A 329 24.93 0.93 -12.66
C ARG A 329 24.66 1.33 -14.11
N LYS A 330 24.70 0.36 -15.03
CA LYS A 330 24.53 0.49 -16.49
C LYS A 330 23.22 -0.18 -16.98
N LEU A 331 22.27 -0.43 -16.07
CA LEU A 331 20.97 -1.13 -16.21
C LEU A 331 21.08 -2.64 -16.39
#